data_AF-A0A952CRD9-F1
#
_entry.id   AF-A0A952CRD9-F1
#
_cell.length_a   1.000
_cell.length_b   1.000
_cell.length_c   1.000
_cell.angle_alpha   90.00
_cell.angle_beta   90.00
_cell.angle_gamma   90.00
#
_symmetry.space_group_name_H-M   'P 1'
#
loop_
_entity.id
_entity.type
_entity.pdbx_description
1 polymer ?
#
loop_
_entity_poly.entity_id
_entity_poly.type
_entity_poly.pdbx_seq_one_letter_code
_entity_poly.pdbx_strand_id
1 'polypeptide(L)' 'MLQERPQGKDVRYLSNEELSEIISRCEGAITDGSAQIDDYEAFVVCQKELARRTWA' A
#
# COMPACT_ATOMS: atom_id res chain seq x y z
N MET A 1 -6.11 -11.61 23.08
CA MET A 1 -5.01 -11.92 22.13
C MET A 1 -4.68 -10.62 21.41
N LEU A 2 -3.49 -10.07 21.62
CA LEU A 2 -3.02 -8.87 20.92
C LEU A 2 -2.77 -9.28 19.47
N GLN A 3 -3.62 -8.82 18.55
CA GLN A 3 -3.33 -8.90 17.12
C GLN A 3 -2.12 -8.01 16.85
N GLU A 4 -0.96 -8.62 16.73
CA GLU A 4 0.24 -7.98 16.20
C GLU A 4 -0.04 -7.64 14.73
N ARG A 5 -0.49 -6.41 14.52
CA ARG A 5 -0.76 -5.85 13.21
C ARG A 5 0.60 -5.70 12.51
N PRO A 6 0.84 -6.34 11.36
CA PRO A 6 2.11 -6.20 10.66
C PRO A 6 2.33 -4.71 10.38
N GLN A 7 3.56 -4.29 10.65
CA GLN A 7 3.96 -2.90 10.77
C GLN A 7 3.89 -2.18 9.41
N GLY A 8 2.76 -1.58 9.09
CA GLY A 8 2.68 -0.51 8.07
C GLY A 8 3.33 0.78 8.54
N LYS A 9 4.52 0.70 9.16
CA LYS A 9 5.12 1.78 9.95
C LYS A 9 5.66 2.94 9.12
N ASP A 10 5.83 2.79 7.81
CA ASP A 10 6.50 3.84 7.01
C ASP A 10 5.65 4.46 5.89
N VAL A 11 4.39 4.03 5.67
CA VAL A 11 3.56 4.59 4.57
C VAL A 11 3.35 6.10 4.68
N ARG A 12 3.33 6.64 5.90
CA ARG A 12 3.17 8.08 6.15
C ARG A 12 4.40 8.90 5.74
N TYR A 13 5.57 8.28 5.68
CA TYR A 13 6.83 8.93 5.33
C TYR A 13 7.19 8.81 3.86
N LEU A 14 6.56 7.87 3.14
CA LEU A 14 6.70 7.76 1.70
C LEU A 14 6.20 9.01 1.00
N SER A 15 6.89 9.45 -0.04
CA SER A 15 6.44 10.49 -0.97
C SER A 15 5.26 10.01 -1.82
N ASN A 16 4.57 10.93 -2.49
CA ASN A 16 3.45 10.56 -3.38
C ASN A 16 3.94 9.70 -4.55
N GLU A 17 5.17 9.90 -5.01
CA GLU A 17 5.80 9.10 -6.06
C GLU A 17 6.05 7.67 -5.58
N GLU A 18 6.65 7.50 -4.40
CA GLU A 18 6.88 6.17 -3.80
C GLU A 18 5.56 5.42 -3.53
N LEU A 19 4.53 6.12 -3.06
CA LEU A 19 3.19 5.54 -2.90
C LEU A 19 2.63 5.06 -4.24
N SER A 20 2.77 5.85 -5.29
CA SER A 20 2.26 5.51 -6.63
C SER A 20 3.03 4.34 -7.25
N GLU A 21 4.34 4.26 -7.02
CA GLU A 21 5.19 3.16 -7.48
C GLU A 21 4.81 1.84 -6.79
N ILE A 22 4.57 1.86 -5.48
CA ILE A 22 4.11 0.67 -4.74
C ILE A 22 2.74 0.23 -5.25
N ILE A 23 1.80 1.16 -5.43
CA ILE A 23 0.48 0.86 -5.99
C ILE A 23 0.62 0.19 -7.35
N SER A 24 1.44 0.74 -8.25
CA SER A 24 1.63 0.20 -9.60
C SER A 24 2.26 -1.21 -9.58
N ARG A 25 3.22 -1.46 -8.69
CA ARG A 25 3.81 -2.80 -8.52
C ARG A 25 2.78 -3.82 -8.02
N CYS A 26 1.97 -3.45 -7.04
CA CYS A 26 0.89 -4.30 -6.55
C CYS A 26 -0.15 -4.55 -7.65
N GLU A 27 -0.54 -3.55 -8.45
CA GLU A 27 -1.46 -3.74 -9.58
C GLU A 27 -0.92 -4.73 -10.61
N GLY A 28 0.38 -4.67 -10.90
CA GLY A 28 1.05 -5.66 -11.75
C GLY A 28 0.89 -7.08 -11.21
N ALA A 29 1.28 -7.30 -9.95
CA ALA A 29 1.20 -8.59 -9.28
C ALA A 29 -0.25 -9.11 -9.15
N ILE A 30 -1.21 -8.21 -8.95
CA ILE A 30 -2.64 -8.57 -8.88
C ILE A 30 -3.13 -9.01 -10.26
N THR A 31 -2.71 -8.32 -11.31
CA THR A 31 -3.14 -8.58 -12.69
C THR A 31 -2.53 -9.88 -13.22
N ASP A 32 -1.28 -10.16 -12.89
CA ASP A 32 -0.59 -11.38 -13.32
C ASP A 32 -0.87 -12.61 -12.43
N GLY A 33 -1.58 -12.41 -11.31
CA GLY A 33 -1.99 -13.46 -10.38
C GLY A 33 -0.89 -13.94 -9.44
N SER A 34 0.25 -13.24 -9.38
CA SER A 34 1.35 -13.54 -8.46
C SER A 34 1.25 -12.83 -7.10
N ALA A 35 0.29 -11.93 -6.94
CA ALA A 35 0.09 -11.16 -5.71
C ALA A 35 -0.14 -12.05 -4.48
N GLN A 36 0.60 -11.74 -3.42
CA GLN A 36 0.39 -12.27 -2.09
C GLN A 36 -0.57 -11.38 -1.31
N ILE A 37 -1.08 -11.87 -0.17
CA ILE A 37 -1.97 -11.10 0.72
C ILE A 37 -1.33 -9.75 1.10
N ASP A 38 -0.03 -9.75 1.36
CA ASP A 38 0.74 -8.56 1.72
C ASP A 38 0.72 -7.50 0.61
N ASP A 39 0.68 -7.90 -0.67
CA ASP A 39 0.56 -6.97 -1.80
C ASP A 39 -0.81 -6.27 -1.80
N TYR A 40 -1.89 -7.00 -1.49
CA TYR A 40 -3.22 -6.41 -1.35
C TYR A 40 -3.29 -5.45 -0.15
N GLU A 41 -2.68 -5.81 0.97
CA GLU A 41 -2.63 -4.94 2.15
C GLU A 41 -1.84 -3.64 1.86
N ALA A 42 -0.66 -3.77 1.25
CA ALA A 42 0.17 -2.65 0.84
C ALA A 42 -0.56 -1.75 -0.16
N PHE A 43 -1.22 -2.32 -1.16
CA PHE A 43 -2.03 -1.60 -2.14
C PHE A 43 -3.12 -0.74 -1.47
N VAL A 44 -3.93 -1.35 -0.59
CA VAL A 44 -5.02 -0.64 0.10
C VAL A 44 -4.49 0.46 1.02
N VAL A 45 -3.40 0.20 1.73
CA VAL A 45 -2.81 1.17 2.67
C VAL A 45 -2.21 2.36 1.92
N CYS A 46 -1.50 2.13 0.82
CA CYS A 46 -0.93 3.19 -0.01
C CYS A 46 -2.02 4.02 -0.70
N GLN A 47 -3.07 3.39 -1.24
CA GLN A 47 -4.19 4.13 -1.83
C GLN A 47 -4.91 5.03 -0.82
N LYS A 48 -5.15 4.54 0.41
CA LYS A 48 -5.76 5.34 1.47
C LYS A 48 -4.92 6.56 1.83
N GLU A 49 -3.60 6.39 1.93
CA GLU A 49 -2.70 7.49 2.25
C GLU A 49 -2.62 8.51 1.11
N LEU A 50 -2.52 8.06 -0.14
CA LEU A 50 -2.51 8.94 -1.30
C LEU A 50 -3.81 9.74 -1.41
N ALA A 51 -4.96 9.07 -1.27
CA ALA A 51 -6.26 9.74 -1.25
C ALA A 51 -6.37 10.76 -0.11
N ARG A 52 -5.89 10.41 1.09
CA ARG A 52 -5.85 11.35 2.22
C ARG A 52 -5.06 12.61 1.88
N ARG A 53 -3.97 12.52 1.14
CA ARG A 53 -3.13 13.67 0.75
C ARG A 53 -3.72 14.50 -0.38
N THR A 54 -4.46 13.88 -1.30
CA THR A 54 -5.09 14.60 -2.42
C THR A 54 -6.25 15.50 -1.96
N TRP A 55 -6.96 15.10 -0.91
CA TRP A 55 -8.17 15.79 -0.43
C TRP A 55 -7.97 16.50 0.93
N ALA A 56 -6.73 16.63 1.42
CA ALA A 56 -6.38 17.40 2.62
C ALA A 56 -6.00 18.85 2.25
#